data_AF-A0A921BEH2-F1
#
_entry.id   AF-A0A921BEH2-F1
#
_cell.length_a   1.000
_cell.length_b   1.000
_cell.length_c   1.000
_cell.angle_alpha   90.00
_cell.angle_beta   90.00
_cell.angle_gamma   90.00
#
_symmetry.space_group_name_H-M   'P 1'
#
loop_
_entity.id
_entity.type
_entity.pdbx_description
1 polymer ?
#
loop_
_entity_poly.entity_id
_entity_poly.type
_entity_poly.pdbx_seq_one_letter_code
_entity_poly.pdbx_strand_id
1 'polypeptide(L)'
;MRPYLAELSRGGYIYQCYPNAGLPNAFGEYDELPDETAALLGEFATSGFVNMLGGCCGTTPDHIRAVAKAVDGVPPARGPRLQRIVGHLVNSVVLNHYSFALTRIFLWLVSERMLPGLAVCTSHQGRRLRNSCGSCS
;
A
#
# COMPACT_ATOMS: atom_id res chain seq x y z
N MET A 1 10.25 15.25 3.80
CA MET A 1 9.88 13.82 3.71
C MET A 1 10.48 13.13 2.47
N ARG A 2 10.41 13.76 1.29
CA ARG A 2 10.90 13.22 0.01
C ARG A 2 12.23 12.43 0.02
N PRO A 3 13.37 12.94 0.53
CA PRO A 3 14.64 12.20 0.45
C PRO A 3 14.61 10.88 1.21
N TYR A 4 13.84 10.80 2.30
CA TYR A 4 13.68 9.56 3.06
C TYR A 4 12.83 8.54 2.29
N LEU A 5 11.75 8.97 1.64
CA LEU A 5 10.93 8.10 0.79
C LEU A 5 11.72 7.58 -0.41
N ALA A 6 12.53 8.43 -1.04
CA ALA A 6 13.39 8.04 -2.15
C ALA A 6 14.37 6.94 -1.73
N GLU A 7 15.01 7.09 -0.57
CA GLU A 7 15.95 6.10 -0.05
C GLU A 7 15.23 4.79 0.33
N LEU A 8 14.13 4.89 1.08
CA LEU A 8 13.34 3.72 1.48
C LEU A 8 12.80 2.94 0.27
N SER A 9 12.30 3.62 -0.76
CA SER A 9 11.73 2.96 -1.95
C SER A 9 12.68 2.00 -2.67
N ARG A 10 14.01 2.14 -2.47
CA ARG A 10 15.03 1.25 -3.03
C ARG A 10 15.03 -0.14 -2.38
N GLY A 11 14.50 -0.25 -1.16
CA GLY A 11 14.49 -1.50 -0.39
C GLY A 11 13.58 -2.59 -0.96
N GLY A 12 12.70 -2.26 -1.91
CA GLY A 12 11.80 -3.23 -2.54
C GLY A 12 10.72 -3.77 -1.59
N TYR A 13 10.32 -2.97 -0.60
CA TYR A 13 9.19 -3.28 0.28
C TYR A 13 7.94 -2.54 -0.17
N ILE A 14 6.82 -2.83 0.49
CA ILE A 14 5.58 -2.08 0.34
C ILE A 14 5.60 -0.93 1.34
N TYR A 15 5.49 0.31 0.84
CA TYR A 15 5.54 1.51 1.66
C TYR A 15 4.20 2.24 1.69
N GLN A 16 3.80 2.66 2.89
CA GLN A 16 2.67 3.55 3.12
C GLN A 16 3.19 4.93 3.55
N CYS A 17 2.59 5.99 3.00
CA CYS A 17 2.87 7.37 3.40
C CYS A 17 1.56 8.08 3.77
N TYR A 18 1.48 8.60 4.99
CA TYR A 18 0.30 9.29 5.52
C TYR A 18 0.74 10.50 6.36
N PRO A 19 1.16 11.61 5.74
CA PRO A 19 1.63 12.78 6.47
C PRO A 19 0.46 13.50 7.18
N ASN A 20 0.82 14.41 8.09
CA ASN A 20 -0.10 15.44 8.56
C ASN A 20 -0.40 16.44 7.42
N ALA A 21 -1.45 17.25 7.56
CA ALA A 21 -1.71 18.41 6.71
C ALA A 21 -0.73 19.55 7.09
N GLY A 22 0.53 19.40 6.69
CA GLY A 22 1.62 20.31 7.05
C GLY A 22 2.16 20.11 8.46
N LEU A 23 3.07 21.01 8.86
CA LEU A 23 3.54 21.11 10.23
C LEU A 23 2.54 21.92 11.06
N PRO A 24 2.39 21.60 12.36
CA PRO A 24 1.53 22.39 13.22
C PRO A 24 2.01 23.84 13.29
N ASN A 25 1.08 24.78 13.21
CA ASN A 25 1.35 26.20 13.36
C ASN A 25 1.59 26.56 14.85
N ALA A 26 1.78 27.84 15.16
CA ALA A 26 2.04 28.30 16.54
C ALA A 26 0.89 28.01 17.53
N PHE A 27 -0.31 27.73 17.02
CA PHE A 27 -1.49 27.34 17.80
C PHE A 27 -1.71 25.82 17.85
N GLY A 28 -0.84 25.04 17.21
CA GLY A 28 -0.97 23.59 17.13
C GLY A 28 -1.96 23.10 16.06
N GLU A 29 -2.45 24.00 15.22
CA GLU A 29 -3.40 23.70 14.14
C GLU A 29 -2.66 23.38 12.83
N TYR A 30 -3.39 22.82 11.87
CA TYR A 30 -2.87 22.37 10.58
C TYR A 30 -3.54 23.18 9.46
N ASP A 31 -2.73 23.98 8.76
CA ASP A 31 -3.22 24.96 7.78
C ASP A 31 -3.06 24.52 6.32
N GLU A 32 -2.35 23.41 6.07
CA GLU A 32 -2.14 22.92 4.70
C GLU A 32 -3.50 22.54 4.09
N LEU A 33 -3.74 23.00 2.86
CA LEU A 33 -4.99 22.79 2.15
C LEU A 33 -5.00 21.43 1.45
N PRO A 34 -6.21 20.88 1.13
CA PRO A 34 -6.35 19.64 0.39
C PRO A 34 -5.50 19.54 -0.88
N ASP A 35 -5.45 20.62 -1.68
CA ASP A 35 -4.71 20.63 -2.94
C ASP A 35 -3.19 20.67 -2.73
N GLU A 36 -2.71 21.26 -1.63
CA GLU A 36 -1.29 21.31 -1.28
C GLU A 36 -0.80 19.91 -0.85
N THR A 37 -1.53 19.26 0.06
CA THR A 37 -1.23 17.87 0.45
C THR A 37 -1.35 16.93 -0.76
N ALA A 38 -2.35 17.14 -1.63
CA ALA A 38 -2.54 16.32 -2.83
C ALA A 38 -1.39 16.49 -3.84
N ALA A 39 -0.90 17.71 -4.06
CA ALA A 39 0.24 17.96 -4.93
C ALA A 39 1.49 17.24 -4.39
N LEU A 40 1.75 17.31 -3.08
CA LEU A 40 2.87 16.63 -2.45
C LEU A 40 2.79 15.11 -2.57
N LEU A 41 1.63 14.52 -2.23
CA LEU A 41 1.46 13.07 -2.28
C LEU A 41 1.37 12.53 -3.72
N GLY A 42 0.83 13.33 -4.65
CA GLY A 42 0.87 13.04 -6.09
C GLY A 42 2.29 12.96 -6.63
N GLU A 43 3.18 13.85 -6.20
CA GLU A 43 4.61 13.82 -6.52
C GLU A 43 5.28 12.53 -6.02
N PHE A 44 4.95 12.08 -4.79
CA PHE A 44 5.50 10.84 -4.25
C PHE A 44 5.00 9.60 -4.98
N ALA A 45 3.72 9.57 -5.37
CA ALA A 45 3.14 8.49 -6.15
C ALA A 45 3.76 8.41 -7.54
N THR A 46 3.83 9.54 -8.26
CA THR A 46 4.40 9.60 -9.61
C THR A 46 5.91 9.34 -9.64
N SER A 47 6.63 9.67 -8.58
CA SER A 47 8.03 9.27 -8.36
C SER A 47 8.19 7.76 -8.11
N GLY A 48 7.10 7.02 -7.91
CA GLY A 48 7.13 5.58 -7.64
C GLY A 48 7.71 5.23 -6.28
N PHE A 49 7.54 6.11 -5.27
CA PHE A 49 8.12 5.90 -3.95
C PHE A 49 7.23 5.12 -2.99
N VAL A 50 5.92 5.12 -3.24
CA VAL A 50 4.90 4.64 -2.31
C VAL A 50 3.91 3.71 -3.00
N ASN A 51 3.34 2.80 -2.22
CA ASN A 51 2.29 1.88 -2.66
C ASN A 51 0.92 2.29 -2.12
N MET A 52 0.91 2.94 -0.96
CA MET A 52 -0.30 3.36 -0.27
C MET A 52 -0.14 4.79 0.24
N LEU A 53 -1.22 5.55 0.11
CA LEU A 53 -1.30 6.94 0.54
C LEU A 53 -2.45 7.13 1.52
N GLY A 54 -2.28 8.06 2.45
CA GLY A 54 -3.30 8.43 3.43
C GLY A 54 -3.00 9.77 4.08
N GLY A 55 -3.57 10.00 5.25
CA GLY A 55 -3.36 11.20 6.05
C GLY A 55 -3.34 10.90 7.55
N CYS A 56 -2.72 11.79 8.31
CA CYS A 56 -2.63 11.76 9.77
C CYS A 56 -3.33 13.00 10.36
N CYS A 57 -2.68 13.75 11.26
CA CYS A 57 -3.26 14.91 11.92
C CYS A 57 -3.54 16.06 10.93
N GLY A 58 -4.64 16.76 11.12
CA GLY A 58 -5.07 17.87 10.25
C GLY A 58 -5.69 17.45 8.92
N THR A 59 -5.46 16.21 8.47
CA THR A 59 -6.06 15.74 7.22
C THR A 59 -7.56 15.48 7.39
N THR A 60 -8.33 15.85 6.37
CA THR A 60 -9.79 15.74 6.34
C THR A 60 -10.26 14.85 5.17
N PRO A 61 -11.54 14.47 5.09
CA PRO A 61 -12.06 13.79 3.92
C PRO A 61 -11.83 14.54 2.60
N ASP A 62 -11.76 15.88 2.61
CA ASP A 62 -11.43 16.67 1.43
C ASP A 62 -9.98 16.46 0.98
N HIS A 63 -9.04 16.38 1.93
CA HIS A 63 -7.65 16.02 1.63
C HIS A 63 -7.56 14.67 0.96
N ILE A 64 -8.24 13.65 1.52
CA ILE A 64 -8.22 12.29 0.96
C ILE A 64 -8.83 12.25 -0.44
N ARG A 65 -9.91 13.01 -0.70
CA ARG A 65 -10.50 13.14 -2.04
C ARG A 65 -9.53 13.80 -3.03
N ALA A 66 -8.88 14.89 -2.63
CA ALA A 66 -7.91 15.58 -3.48
C ALA A 66 -6.71 14.67 -3.81
N VAL A 67 -6.17 13.96 -2.82
CA VAL A 67 -5.10 12.98 -3.00
C VAL A 67 -5.53 11.86 -3.94
N ALA A 68 -6.72 11.27 -3.73
CA ALA A 68 -7.24 10.21 -4.58
C ALA A 68 -7.37 10.65 -6.04
N LYS A 69 -7.82 11.89 -6.28
CA LYS A 69 -7.87 12.49 -7.62
C LYS A 69 -6.47 12.72 -8.21
N ALA A 70 -5.52 13.20 -7.41
CA ALA A 70 -4.16 13.50 -7.85
C ALA A 70 -3.37 12.24 -8.26
N VAL A 71 -3.72 11.07 -7.72
CA VAL A 71 -3.05 9.80 -8.02
C VAL A 71 -3.88 8.87 -8.89
N ASP A 72 -5.00 9.33 -9.44
CA ASP A 72 -5.81 8.52 -10.34
C ASP A 72 -5.00 8.13 -11.59
N GLY A 73 -5.02 6.85 -11.93
CA GLY A 73 -4.21 6.29 -13.02
C GLY A 73 -2.71 6.13 -12.74
N VAL A 74 -2.19 6.54 -11.57
CA VAL A 74 -0.79 6.35 -11.20
C VAL A 74 -0.57 4.92 -10.67
N PRO A 75 0.32 4.11 -11.26
CA PRO A 75 0.60 2.78 -10.74
C PRO A 75 1.36 2.86 -9.41
N PRO A 76 1.12 1.94 -8.46
CA PRO A 76 1.89 1.89 -7.22
C PRO A 76 3.37 1.58 -7.49
N ALA A 77 4.24 1.98 -6.54
CA ALA A 77 5.67 1.66 -6.56
C ALA A 77 5.92 0.14 -6.74
N ARG A 78 7.07 -0.22 -7.31
CA ARG A 78 7.45 -1.63 -7.44
C ARG A 78 7.63 -2.26 -6.06
N GLY A 79 6.75 -3.19 -5.72
CA GLY A 79 6.85 -3.99 -4.50
C GLY A 79 7.93 -5.08 -4.58
N PRO A 80 8.03 -5.92 -3.53
CA PRO A 80 8.99 -7.01 -3.51
C PRO A 80 8.75 -7.95 -4.69
N ARG A 81 9.82 -8.31 -5.38
CA ARG A 81 9.79 -9.49 -6.25
C ARG A 81 9.62 -10.70 -5.34
N LEU A 82 8.44 -11.31 -5.37
CA LEU A 82 8.22 -12.62 -4.78
C LEU A 82 9.19 -13.61 -5.45
N GLN A 83 10.38 -13.75 -4.89
CA GLN A 83 11.22 -14.89 -5.20
C GLN A 83 10.46 -16.10 -4.69
N ARG A 84 10.18 -17.06 -5.57
CA ARG A 84 9.62 -18.34 -5.17
C ARG A 84 10.57 -18.93 -4.13
N ILE A 85 10.20 -18.84 -2.85
CA ILE A 85 10.91 -19.51 -1.78
C ILE A 85 10.67 -21.00 -2.00
N VAL A 86 11.57 -21.65 -2.75
CA VAL A 86 11.73 -23.10 -2.68
C VAL A 86 12.46 -23.34 -1.36
N GLY A 87 11.76 -24.00 -0.44
CA GLY A 87 12.06 -23.95 1.00
C GLY A 87 13.52 -24.27 1.36
N HIS A 88 14.10 -23.36 2.13
CA HIS A 88 14.81 -23.72 3.36
C HIS A 88 14.48 -22.64 4.39
N LEU A 89 13.93 -23.06 5.53
CA LEU A 89 13.64 -22.20 6.67
C LEU A 89 14.93 -21.46 7.11
N VAL A 90 15.01 -20.15 6.86
CA VAL A 90 15.81 -19.23 7.66
C VAL A 90 15.11 -17.87 7.77
N ASN A 91 14.73 -17.55 9.02
CA ASN A 91 14.35 -16.28 9.63
C ASN A 91 14.14 -15.04 8.74
N SER A 92 12.89 -14.56 8.68
CA SER A 92 12.42 -13.36 9.41
C SER A 92 11.11 -12.87 8.78
N VAL A 93 9.98 -13.40 9.26
CA VAL A 93 8.65 -12.88 8.93
C VAL A 93 8.24 -11.96 10.08
N VAL A 94 8.34 -10.65 9.87
CA VAL A 94 7.65 -9.67 10.73
C VAL A 94 6.37 -9.27 10.00
N LEU A 95 5.31 -10.05 10.20
CA LEU A 95 3.95 -9.63 9.87
C LEU A 95 3.40 -8.90 11.09
N ASN A 96 3.42 -7.57 11.06
CA ASN A 96 2.86 -6.76 12.13
C ASN A 96 1.32 -6.81 12.04
N HIS A 97 0.69 -7.23 13.13
CA HIS A 97 -0.74 -7.52 13.24
C HIS A 97 -1.45 -6.25 13.74
N TYR A 98 -1.95 -5.39 12.84
CA TYR A 98 -2.75 -4.22 13.23
C TYR A 98 -4.12 -4.21 12.54
N SER A 99 -5.15 -4.42 13.37
CA SER A 99 -6.57 -4.07 13.22
C SER A 99 -7.38 -4.71 12.08
N PHE A 100 -8.14 -5.75 12.43
CA PHE A 100 -8.87 -6.67 11.54
C PHE A 100 -10.29 -6.21 11.11
N ALA A 101 -10.77 -5.04 11.53
CA ALA A 101 -12.19 -4.69 11.33
C ALA A 101 -12.49 -3.86 10.06
N LEU A 102 -11.56 -3.02 9.59
CA LEU A 102 -11.73 -2.22 8.36
C LEU A 102 -11.05 -2.84 7.13
N THR A 103 -10.31 -3.93 7.33
CA THR A 103 -9.44 -4.56 6.33
C THR A 103 -10.21 -5.28 5.23
N ARG A 104 -11.49 -5.63 5.42
CA ARG A 104 -12.25 -6.45 4.45
C ARG A 104 -12.64 -5.73 3.16
N ILE A 105 -12.90 -4.42 3.20
CA ILE A 105 -13.19 -3.64 1.99
C ILE A 105 -11.87 -3.18 1.34
N PHE A 106 -10.84 -2.89 2.15
CA PHE A 106 -9.54 -2.42 1.68
C PHE A 106 -8.68 -3.54 1.04
N LEU A 107 -8.72 -4.78 1.56
CA LEU A 107 -7.99 -5.91 1.00
C LEU A 107 -8.53 -6.36 -0.37
N TRP A 108 -9.84 -6.27 -0.61
CA TRP A 108 -10.44 -6.72 -1.86
C TRP A 108 -10.04 -5.83 -3.05
N LEU A 109 -10.00 -4.50 -2.86
CA LEU A 109 -9.54 -3.57 -3.90
C LEU A 109 -8.02 -3.63 -4.15
N VAL A 110 -7.23 -3.98 -3.11
CA VAL A 110 -5.77 -4.05 -3.20
C VAL A 110 -5.30 -5.35 -3.87
N SER A 111 -6.01 -6.48 -3.74
CA SER A 111 -5.53 -7.75 -4.30
C SER A 111 -5.55 -7.79 -5.83
N GLU A 112 -6.56 -7.21 -6.49
CA GLU A 112 -6.68 -7.32 -7.95
C GLU A 112 -5.73 -6.38 -8.72
N ARG A 113 -5.29 -5.27 -8.11
CA ARG A 113 -4.37 -4.30 -8.73
C ARG A 113 -2.90 -4.48 -8.35
N MET A 114 -2.59 -4.96 -7.14
CA MET A 114 -1.19 -5.08 -6.70
C MET A 114 -0.51 -6.40 -7.09
N LEU A 115 -1.26 -7.49 -7.33
CA LEU A 115 -0.70 -8.82 -7.61
C LEU A 115 -1.53 -9.59 -8.67
N PRO A 116 -1.51 -9.17 -9.95
CA PRO A 116 -2.15 -9.94 -11.01
C PRO A 116 -1.51 -11.35 -11.10
N GLY A 117 -2.26 -12.39 -10.73
CA GLY A 117 -1.82 -13.78 -10.74
C GLY A 117 -1.73 -14.47 -9.37
N LEU A 118 -1.95 -13.77 -8.25
CA LEU A 118 -2.07 -14.42 -6.95
C LEU A 118 -3.49 -14.99 -6.79
N ALA A 119 -3.69 -16.26 -7.16
CA ALA A 119 -4.90 -16.99 -6.79
C ALA A 119 -4.93 -17.14 -5.25
N VAL A 120 -5.66 -16.27 -4.56
CA VAL A 120 -5.91 -16.41 -3.12
C VAL A 120 -6.89 -17.57 -2.94
N CYS A 121 -6.35 -18.78 -2.76
CA CYS A 121 -7.13 -19.95 -2.42
C CYS A 121 -7.56 -19.82 -0.95
N THR A 122 -8.73 -19.22 -0.68
CA THR A 122 -9.30 -19.19 0.67
C THR A 122 -9.91 -20.56 0.99
N SER A 123 -9.07 -21.54 1.29
CA SER A 123 -9.55 -22.85 1.73
C SER A 123 -10.01 -22.77 3.19
N HIS A 124 -11.29 -22.42 3.41
CA HIS A 124 -11.96 -22.68 4.68
C HIS A 124 -13.14 -23.66 4.55
N GLN A 125 -13.06 -24.58 3.60
CA GLN A 125 -13.85 -25.80 3.63
C GLN A 125 -12.97 -26.98 3.22
N GLY A 126 -12.65 -27.83 4.20
CA GLY A 126 -12.14 -29.16 3.93
C GLY A 126 -13.22 -29.98 3.23
N ARG A 127 -13.13 -30.12 1.91
CA ARG A 127 -13.67 -31.24 1.14
C ARG A 127 -13.02 -31.30 -0.24
N ARG A 128 -12.56 -32.51 -0.58
CA ARG A 128 -11.88 -32.92 -1.83
C ARG A 128 -12.63 -32.44 -3.08
N LEU A 129 -11.90 -31.89 -4.05
CA LEU A 129 -12.11 -32.05 -5.50
C LEU A 129 -10.72 -31.92 -6.18
N ARG A 130 -10.01 -33.03 -6.41
CA ARG A 130 -9.83 -33.71 -7.70
C ARG A 130 -9.48 -32.78 -8.89
N ASN A 131 -8.23 -32.94 -9.34
CA ASN A 131 -7.74 -32.97 -10.72
C ASN A 131 -8.20 -31.90 -11.71
N SER A 132 -7.32 -30.92 -11.96
CA SER A 132 -7.09 -30.35 -13.30
C SER A 132 -5.75 -29.59 -13.36
N CYS A 133 -4.65 -30.23 -12.97
CA CYS A 133 -3.32 -29.82 -13.43
C CYS A 133 -2.91 -30.78 -14.55
N GLY A 134 -3.31 -30.44 -15.77
CA GLY A 134 -2.78 -31.07 -16.97
C GLY A 134 -1.60 -30.25 -17.46
N SER A 135 -0.41 -30.49 -16.88
CA SER A 135 0.92 -30.25 -17.50
C SER A 135 2.00 -30.13 -16.42
N CYS A 136 2.46 -31.25 -15.89
CA CYS A 136 3.83 -31.41 -15.40
C CYS A 136 4.19 -32.88 -15.59
N SER A 137 4.91 -33.16 -16.67
CA SER A 137 5.71 -34.39 -16.85
C SER A 137 6.88 -34.39 -15.87
#